data_AF-A0A960E7V3-F1
#
_entry.id   AF-A0A960E7V3-F1
#
_cell.length_a   1.000
_cell.length_b   1.000
_cell.length_c   1.000
_cell.angle_alpha   90.00
_cell.angle_beta   90.00
_cell.angle_gamma   90.00
#
_symmetry.space_group_name_H-M   'P 1'
#
loop_
_entity.id
_entity.type
_entity.pdbx_description
1 polymer ?
#
loop_
_entity_poly.entity_id
_entity_poly.type
_entity_poly.pdbx_seq_one_letter_code
_entity_poly.pdbx_strand_id
1 'polypeptide(L)'
;MALLCWDVLPASILESGWFSVLARFVAVNTILYVALSLFKIAPKIYVSDYVHRGGRRSETRSIHPDDPVEPYAAKVPLRRRPPA
;
A
#
# COMPACT_ATOMS: atom_id res chain seq x y z
N MET A 1 29.59 1.60 38.99
CA MET A 1 29.56 0.25 39.59
C MET A 1 28.13 -0.29 39.73
N ALA A 2 27.27 -0.10 38.72
CA ALA A 2 25.92 -0.71 38.66
C ALA A 2 25.56 -1.17 37.23
N LEU A 3 26.38 -0.83 36.23
CA LEU A 3 26.20 -1.21 34.83
C LEU A 3 26.66 -2.66 34.53
N LEU A 4 27.24 -3.36 35.50
CA LEU A 4 27.73 -4.74 35.36
C LEU A 4 26.71 -5.82 35.82
N CYS A 5 25.57 -5.42 36.40
CA CYS A 5 24.54 -6.36 36.88
C CYS A 5 23.36 -6.45 35.90
N TRP A 6 23.61 -6.37 34.60
CA TRP A 6 22.64 -6.73 33.57
C TRP A 6 22.75 -8.21 33.18
N ASP A 7 23.74 -8.94 33.69
CA ASP A 7 23.94 -10.35 33.35
C ASP A 7 22.90 -11.23 34.06
N VAL A 8 21.66 -11.17 33.56
CA VAL A 8 20.50 -11.89 34.11
C VAL A 8 20.52 -13.37 33.67
N LEU A 9 21.42 -13.75 32.75
CA LEU A 9 21.44 -15.07 32.14
C LEU A 9 22.88 -15.64 32.06
N PRO A 10 23.22 -16.64 32.90
CA PRO A 10 24.51 -17.32 32.87
C PRO A 10 24.82 -17.95 31.50
N ALA A 11 26.06 -17.80 31.02
CA ALA A 11 26.53 -18.39 29.76
C ALA A 11 26.32 -19.92 29.68
N SER A 12 26.36 -20.62 30.82
CA SER A 12 26.09 -22.06 30.91
C SER A 12 24.67 -22.45 30.47
N ILE A 13 23.69 -21.55 30.59
CA ILE A 13 22.32 -21.78 30.16
C ILE A 13 22.19 -21.55 28.65
N LEU A 14 22.87 -20.54 28.09
CA LEU A 14 22.85 -20.26 26.66
C LEU A 14 23.49 -21.38 25.82
N GLU A 15 24.58 -21.96 26.33
CA GLU A 15 25.30 -23.08 25.70
C GLU A 15 24.57 -24.42 25.85
N SER A 16 23.49 -24.48 26.64
CA SER A 16 22.77 -25.71 26.88
C SER A 16 21.94 -26.15 25.65
N GLY A 17 22.00 -27.44 25.33
CA GLY A 17 21.29 -27.97 24.15
C GLY A 17 19.76 -27.79 24.21
N TRP A 18 19.17 -27.89 25.40
CA TRP A 18 17.72 -27.71 25.60
C TRP A 18 17.28 -26.26 25.32
N PHE A 19 18.09 -25.28 25.74
CA PHE A 19 17.84 -23.88 25.45
C PHE A 19 17.98 -23.59 23.96
N SER A 20 18.97 -24.20 23.28
CA SER A 20 19.14 -24.07 21.83
C SER A 20 17.91 -24.49 21.03
N VAL A 21 17.24 -25.58 21.45
CA VAL A 21 15.99 -26.04 20.81
C VAL A 21 14.85 -25.03 21.03
N LEU A 22 14.67 -24.54 22.27
CA LEU A 22 13.66 -23.52 22.58
C LEU A 22 13.92 -22.21 21.83
N ALA A 23 15.17 -21.76 21.80
CA ALA A 23 15.59 -20.54 21.11
C ALA A 23 15.33 -20.65 19.60
N ARG A 24 15.62 -21.79 18.98
CA ARG A 24 15.31 -22.02 17.56
C ARG A 24 13.81 -22.03 17.29
N PHE A 25 13.01 -22.65 18.15
CA PHE A 25 11.55 -22.64 18.01
C PHE A 25 11.00 -21.21 18.03
N VAL A 26 11.43 -20.41 19.01
CA VAL A 26 11.06 -18.99 19.12
C VAL A 26 11.57 -18.19 17.91
N ALA A 27 12.81 -18.42 17.48
CA ALA A 27 13.40 -17.74 16.34
C ALA A 27 12.63 -18.01 15.05
N VAL A 28 12.30 -19.26 14.75
CA VAL A 28 11.53 -19.62 13.55
C VAL A 28 10.13 -18.99 13.60
N ASN A 29 9.43 -19.06 14.73
CA ASN A 29 8.12 -18.44 14.87
C ASN A 29 8.19 -16.92 14.65
N THR A 30 9.18 -16.26 15.25
CA THR A 30 9.37 -14.81 15.14
C THR A 30 9.72 -14.40 13.72
N ILE A 31 10.64 -15.11 13.06
CA ILE A 31 11.02 -14.84 11.66
C ILE A 31 9.81 -15.00 10.74
N LEU A 32 9.03 -16.06 10.91
CA LEU A 32 7.82 -16.30 10.11
C LEU A 32 6.78 -15.20 10.33
N TYR A 33 6.52 -14.85 11.59
CA TYR A 33 5.58 -13.79 11.94
C TYR A 33 6.02 -12.44 11.37
N VAL A 34 7.29 -12.08 11.52
CA VAL A 34 7.85 -10.83 11.01
C VAL A 34 7.81 -10.81 9.49
N ALA A 35 8.20 -11.90 8.82
CA ALA A 35 8.15 -11.99 7.37
C ALA A 35 6.73 -11.78 6.84
N LEU A 36 5.73 -12.43 7.44
CA LEU A 36 4.32 -12.24 7.08
C LEU A 36 3.82 -10.84 7.41
N SER A 37 4.23 -10.27 8.55
CA SER A 37 3.85 -8.93 8.96
C SER A 37 4.40 -7.89 7.99
N LEU A 38 5.67 -8.00 7.59
CA LEU A 38 6.27 -7.14 6.58
C LEU A 38 5.59 -7.29 5.22
N PHE A 39 5.31 -8.52 4.80
CA PHE A 39 4.58 -8.77 3.56
C PHE A 39 3.16 -8.18 3.58
N LYS A 40 2.48 -8.22 4.74
CA LYS A 40 1.14 -7.64 4.92
C LYS A 40 1.14 -6.12 5.06
N ILE A 41 2.17 -5.54 5.67
CA ILE A 41 2.33 -4.09 5.83
C ILE A 41 2.81 -3.46 4.51
N ALA A 42 3.45 -4.23 3.63
CA ALA A 42 3.84 -3.75 2.31
C ALA A 42 2.60 -3.16 1.61
N PRO A 43 2.62 -1.87 1.26
CA PRO A 43 1.54 -1.29 0.46
C PRO A 43 1.43 -2.11 -0.83
N LYS A 44 0.24 -2.24 -1.39
CA LYS A 44 0.02 -2.97 -2.65
C LYS A 44 0.78 -2.24 -3.76
N ILE A 45 2.07 -2.57 -3.94
CA ILE A 45 2.95 -1.90 -4.90
C ILE A 45 2.52 -2.38 -6.28
N TYR A 46 1.63 -1.61 -6.91
CA TYR A 46 1.35 -1.80 -8.33
C TYR A 46 2.62 -1.42 -9.08
N VAL A 47 3.39 -2.43 -9.49
CA VAL A 47 4.62 -2.26 -10.31
C VAL A 47 4.35 -1.39 -11.54
N SER A 48 3.13 -1.44 -12.08
CA SER A 48 2.64 -0.57 -13.16
C SER A 48 2.72 0.93 -12.82
N ASP A 49 2.41 1.31 -11.59
CA ASP A 49 2.35 2.72 -11.14
C ASP A 49 3.75 3.27 -10.84
N TYR A 50 4.68 2.39 -10.40
CA TYR A 50 6.09 2.75 -10.22
C TYR A 50 6.81 2.97 -11.56
N VAL A 51 6.43 2.23 -12.62
CA VAL A 51 6.97 2.38 -13.99
C VAL A 51 6.32 3.54 -14.76
N HIS A 52 5.02 3.81 -14.53
CA HIS A 52 4.30 4.91 -15.21
C HIS A 52 4.56 6.31 -14.64
N ARG A 53 5.31 6.44 -13.53
CA ARG A 53 5.60 7.74 -12.91
C ARG A 53 6.49 8.67 -13.74
N GLY A 54 6.96 8.22 -14.90
CA GLY A 54 7.76 8.99 -15.87
C GLY A 54 6.97 9.66 -17.02
N GLY A 55 5.64 9.63 -17.01
CA GLY A 55 4.81 10.03 -18.16
C GLY A 55 3.68 11.02 -17.86
N ARG A 56 4.04 12.29 -17.67
CA ARG A 56 3.36 13.49 -18.22
C ARG A 56 1.82 13.41 -18.41
N ARG A 57 1.03 13.95 -17.47
CA ARG A 57 -0.15 14.74 -17.84
C ARG A 57 0.25 16.21 -17.88
N SER A 58 0.63 16.66 -19.06
CA SER A 58 0.76 18.07 -19.43
C SER A 58 -0.40 18.48 -20.35
N GLU A 59 -1.57 17.85 -20.21
CA GLU A 59 -2.75 18.22 -21.01
C GLU A 59 -3.69 19.09 -20.19
N THR A 60 -3.81 20.30 -20.71
CA THR A 60 -4.57 21.45 -20.27
C THR A 60 -6.03 21.09 -20.04
N ARG A 61 -6.52 21.32 -18.83
CA ARG A 61 -7.96 21.49 -18.59
C ARG A 61 -8.37 22.84 -19.20
N SER A 62 -8.71 22.88 -20.48
CA SER A 62 -9.56 23.95 -21.03
C SER A 62 -11.02 23.55 -20.81
N ILE A 63 -11.84 24.48 -20.34
CA ILE A 63 -13.29 24.33 -20.08
C ILE A 63 -14.10 24.80 -21.31
N HIS A 64 -13.43 25.13 -22.40
CA HIS A 64 -14.06 25.51 -23.66
C HIS A 64 -13.73 24.46 -24.73
N PRO A 65 -14.73 23.75 -25.27
CA PRO A 65 -14.58 23.26 -26.63
C PRO A 65 -14.42 24.50 -27.52
N ASP A 66 -13.46 24.47 -28.44
CA ASP A 66 -13.38 25.46 -29.51
C ASP A 66 -14.64 25.27 -30.38
N ASP A 67 -15.74 25.92 -29.98
CA ASP A 67 -17.00 25.91 -30.69
C ASP A 67 -16.79 26.63 -32.04
N PRO A 68 -16.92 25.96 -33.20
CA PRO A 68 -17.31 26.67 -34.40
C PRO A 68 -18.69 27.22 -34.12
N VAL A 69 -18.88 28.54 -34.30
CA VAL A 69 -20.18 29.20 -34.16
C VAL A 69 -21.13 28.63 -35.23
N GLU A 70 -21.78 27.51 -34.93
CA GLU A 70 -22.98 27.09 -35.65
C GLU A 70 -24.19 27.86 -35.07
N PRO A 71 -24.96 28.57 -35.91
CA PRO A 71 -26.19 29.23 -35.48
C PRO A 71 -27.14 28.17 -34.92
N TYR A 72 -27.42 28.30 -33.62
CA TYR A 72 -28.25 27.41 -32.81
C TYR A 72 -29.58 27.09 -33.51
N ALA A 73 -29.65 25.95 -34.19
CA ALA A 73 -30.93 25.36 -34.56
C ALA A 73 -31.67 25.05 -33.26
N ALA A 74 -32.79 25.75 -33.05
CA ALA A 74 -33.60 25.71 -31.84
C ALA A 74 -33.79 24.26 -31.35
N LYS A 75 -33.35 23.98 -30.11
CA LYS A 75 -33.62 22.71 -29.44
C LYS A 75 -35.14 22.53 -29.37
N VAL A 76 -35.65 21.58 -30.15
CA VAL A 76 -37.05 21.20 -30.20
C VAL A 76 -37.53 20.90 -28.77
N PRO A 77 -38.61 21.55 -28.28
CA PRO A 77 -39.12 21.25 -26.95
C PRO A 77 -39.62 19.81 -26.93
N LEU A 78 -39.12 19.01 -25.98
CA LEU A 78 -39.62 17.67 -25.72
C LEU A 78 -41.09 17.77 -25.28
N ARG A 79 -41.99 17.50 -26.24
CA ARG A 79 -43.44 17.45 -26.03
C ARG A 79 -43.75 16.40 -24.97
N ARG A 80 -44.24 16.86 -23.80
CA ARG A 80 -44.71 15.99 -22.72
C ARG A 80 -45.80 15.05 -23.24
N ARG A 81 -45.64 13.76 -22.98
CA ARG A 81 -46.62 12.69 -23.26
C ARG A 81 -47.88 12.91 -22.39
N PRO A 82 -49.11 12.75 -22.90
CA PRO A 82 -50.30 12.71 -22.06
C PRO A 82 -50.50 11.31 -21.45
N PRO A 83 -51.23 11.20 -20.33
CA PRO A 83 -51.51 9.94 -19.65
C PRO A 83 -52.58 9.13 -20.40
N ALA A 84 -52.49 7.79 -20.28
CA ALA A 84 -53.55 6.84 -20.62
C ALA A 84 -53.88 6.04 -19.36
#